data_AF-A0A222MX89-F1
#
_entry.id   AF-A0A222MX89-F1
#
_cell.length_a   1.000
_cell.length_b   1.000
_cell.length_c   1.000
_cell.angle_alpha   90.00
_cell.angle_beta   90.00
_cell.angle_gamma   90.00
#
_symmetry.space_group_name_H-M   'P 1'
#
loop_
_entity.id
_entity.type
_entity.pdbx_description
1 polymer ?
#
loop_
_entity_poly.entity_id
_entity_poly.type
_entity_poly.pdbx_seq_one_letter_code
_entity_poly.pdbx_strand_id
1 'polypeptide(L)' 'MKDLQEQEPFYKIQAQLIAARKKAKLSQEDIAKKMQTPQSAVARFESSSKSCNFNTIVSYARAVGLKKLVIEL' A
#
# COMPACT_ATOMS: atom_id res chain seq x y z
N MET A 1 11.07 2.54 20.96
CA MET A 1 11.69 3.41 19.93
C MET A 1 12.50 2.64 18.89
N LYS A 2 12.86 1.36 19.14
CA LYS A 2 13.58 0.50 18.19
C LYS A 2 12.71 0.05 17.00
N ASP A 3 11.39 0.00 17.19
CA ASP A 3 10.42 -0.49 16.20
C ASP A 3 10.15 0.45 15.01
N LEU A 4 10.48 1.75 15.14
CA LEU A 4 10.29 2.73 14.05
C LEU A 4 11.37 2.60 12.97
N GLN A 5 12.60 2.24 13.35
CA GLN A 5 13.74 2.16 12.42
C GLN A 5 13.73 0.86 11.60
N GLU A 6 13.28 -0.27 12.15
CA GLU A 6 13.22 -1.54 11.42
C GLU A 6 12.10 -1.61 10.36
N GLN A 7 11.07 -0.76 10.49
CA GLN A 7 9.95 -0.70 9.54
C GLN A 7 10.13 0.38 8.45
N GLU A 8 11.27 1.08 8.42
CA GLU A 8 11.57 2.15 7.46
C GLU A 8 11.27 1.77 6.00
N PRO A 9 11.78 0.64 5.45
CA PRO A 9 11.48 0.28 4.06
C PRO A 9 9.99 0.01 3.83
N PHE A 10 9.31 -0.56 4.82
CA PHE A 10 7.89 -0.87 4.72
C PHE A 10 7.03 0.40 4.67
N TYR A 11 7.31 1.36 5.55
CA TYR A 11 6.64 2.65 5.55
C TYR A 11 6.90 3.42 4.25
N LYS A 12 8.13 3.38 3.72
CA LYS A 12 8.44 3.97 2.41
C LYS A 12 7.61 3.35 1.29
N ILE A 13 7.50 2.03 1.24
CA ILE A 13 6.69 1.32 0.23
C ILE A 13 5.21 1.70 0.35
N GLN A 14 4.67 1.66 1.57
CA GLN A 14 3.27 2.02 1.83
C GLN A 14 2.99 3.46 1.41
N ALA A 15 3.86 4.41 1.77
CA ALA A 15 3.75 5.81 1.38
C ALA A 15 3.79 5.98 -0.16
N GLN A 16 4.70 5.28 -0.84
CA GLN A 16 4.77 5.28 -2.31
C GLN A 16 3.47 4.77 -2.94
N LEU A 17 2.89 3.69 -2.42
CA LEU A 17 1.62 3.13 -2.90
C LEU A 17 0.44 4.07 -2.67
N ILE A 18 0.34 4.69 -1.49
CA ILE A 18 -0.70 5.69 -1.18
C ILE A 18 -0.57 6.90 -2.10
N ALA A 19 0.65 7.40 -2.31
CA ALA A 19 0.91 8.51 -3.21
C ALA A 19 0.51 8.17 -4.65
N ALA A 20 0.82 6.95 -5.12
CA ALA A 20 0.45 6.48 -6.44
C ALA A 20 -1.09 6.37 -6.60
N ARG A 21 -1.80 5.85 -5.59
CA ARG A 21 -3.28 5.83 -5.57
C ARG A 21 -3.85 7.24 -5.71
N LYS A 22 -3.36 8.17 -4.90
CA LYS A 22 -3.80 9.58 -4.93
C LYS A 22 -3.53 10.23 -6.28
N LYS A 23 -2.36 9.98 -6.89
CA LYS A 23 -2.00 10.46 -8.22
C LYS A 23 -2.92 9.89 -9.32
N ALA A 24 -3.34 8.64 -9.17
CA ALA A 24 -4.32 7.99 -10.05
C ALA A 24 -5.78 8.45 -9.79
N LYS A 25 -6.01 9.33 -8.81
CA LYS A 25 -7.34 9.81 -8.38
C LYS A 25 -8.31 8.68 -8.00
N LEU A 26 -7.77 7.58 -7.47
CA LEU A 26 -8.57 6.44 -7.01
C LEU A 26 -8.91 6.59 -5.53
N SER A 27 -10.14 6.29 -5.15
CA SER A 27 -10.54 6.18 -3.73
C SER A 27 -10.02 4.87 -3.11
N GLN A 28 -10.11 4.75 -1.79
CA GLN A 28 -9.84 3.47 -1.12
C GLN A 28 -10.84 2.39 -1.55
N GLU A 29 -12.09 2.76 -1.83
CA GLU A 29 -13.11 1.85 -2.37
C GLU A 29 -12.76 1.36 -3.78
N ASP A 30 -12.22 2.21 -4.65
CA ASP A 30 -11.82 1.81 -6.00
C ASP A 30 -10.69 0.79 -5.97
N ILE A 31 -9.71 1.01 -5.09
CA ILE A 31 -8.64 0.03 -4.86
C ILE A 31 -9.21 -1.27 -4.28
N ALA A 32 -10.11 -1.17 -3.30
CA ALA A 32 -10.74 -2.32 -2.67
C ALA A 32 -11.49 -3.20 -3.68
N LYS A 33 -12.28 -2.57 -4.57
CA LYS A 33 -12.97 -3.24 -5.68
C LYS A 33 -11.99 -3.96 -6.60
N LYS A 34 -10.90 -3.31 -6.99
CA LYS A 34 -9.87 -3.91 -7.86
C LYS A 34 -9.11 -5.05 -7.18
N MET A 35 -8.89 -4.96 -5.87
CA MET A 35 -8.24 -5.99 -5.05
C MET A 35 -9.19 -7.10 -4.60
N GLN A 36 -10.50 -6.98 -4.89
CA GLN A 36 -11.55 -7.88 -4.40
C GLN A 36 -11.51 -8.06 -2.88
N THR A 37 -11.38 -6.95 -2.15
CA THR A 37 -11.27 -6.92 -0.69
C THR A 37 -12.20 -5.86 -0.11
N PRO A 38 -12.59 -5.92 1.18
CA PRO A 38 -13.35 -4.85 1.82
C PRO A 38 -12.56 -3.53 1.85
N GLN A 39 -13.23 -2.39 1.73
CA GLN A 39 -12.58 -1.08 1.85
C GLN A 39 -11.85 -0.90 3.19
N SER A 40 -12.36 -1.49 4.27
CA SER A 40 -11.72 -1.49 5.59
C SER A 40 -10.33 -2.16 5.58
N ALA A 41 -10.10 -3.15 4.71
CA ALA A 41 -8.79 -3.78 4.56
C ALA A 41 -7.78 -2.82 3.90
N VAL A 42 -8.23 -2.04 2.91
CA VAL A 42 -7.44 -0.98 2.27
C VAL A 42 -7.18 0.16 3.26
N ALA A 43 -8.19 0.60 4.01
CA ALA A 43 -8.03 1.64 5.03
C ALA A 43 -7.05 1.21 6.13
N ARG A 44 -7.10 -0.06 6.56
CA ARG A 44 -6.14 -0.63 7.50
C ARG A 44 -4.73 -0.69 6.90
N PHE A 45 -4.60 -1.10 5.64
CA PHE A 45 -3.33 -1.05 4.91
C PHE A 45 -2.78 0.38 4.86
N GLU A 46 -3.60 1.42 4.68
CA GLU A 46 -3.11 2.80 4.59
C GLU A 46 -2.84 3.47 5.95
N SER A 47 -3.43 2.95 7.03
CA SER A 47 -3.30 3.51 8.38
C SER A 47 -2.31 2.79 9.28
N SER A 48 -1.98 1.52 9.01
CA SER A 48 -1.06 0.73 9.84
C SER A 48 -0.20 -0.22 9.01
N SER A 49 1.12 -0.17 9.23
CA SER A 49 2.13 -1.02 8.60
C SER A 49 2.18 -2.44 9.18
N LYS A 50 1.60 -2.67 10.37
CA LYS A 50 1.94 -3.82 11.22
C LYS A 50 1.52 -5.21 10.70
N SER A 51 0.84 -5.33 9.56
CA SER A 51 0.30 -6.63 9.13
C SER A 51 0.15 -6.83 7.63
N CYS A 52 0.86 -6.08 6.79
CA CYS A 52 0.67 -6.21 5.35
C CYS A 52 1.79 -7.06 4.74
N ASN A 53 1.41 -8.18 4.12
CA ASN A 53 2.35 -9.10 3.51
C ASN A 53 2.69 -8.67 2.07
N PHE A 54 3.69 -9.31 1.47
CA PHE A 54 4.12 -9.02 0.10
C PHE A 54 2.97 -9.11 -0.93
N ASN A 55 2.04 -10.05 -0.77
CA ASN A 55 0.89 -10.18 -1.68
C ASN A 55 -0.02 -8.95 -1.63
N THR A 56 -0.23 -8.36 -0.45
CA THR A 56 -0.99 -7.12 -0.31
C THR A 56 -0.31 -5.97 -1.06
N ILE A 57 1.00 -5.84 -0.93
CA ILE A 57 1.80 -4.80 -1.63
C ILE A 57 1.66 -4.95 -3.14
N VAL A 58 1.86 -6.17 -3.66
CA VAL A 58 1.79 -6.44 -5.10
C VAL A 58 0.37 -6.25 -5.64
N SER A 59 -0.64 -6.73 -4.92
CA SER A 59 -2.05 -6.57 -5.31
C SER A 59 -2.45 -5.09 -5.34
N TYR A 60 -2.05 -4.32 -4.34
CA TYR A 60 -2.29 -2.88 -4.29
C TYR A 60 -1.57 -2.16 -5.44
N ALA A 61 -0.29 -2.46 -5.68
CA ALA A 61 0.46 -1.87 -6.79
C ALA A 61 -0.22 -2.11 -8.14
N ARG A 62 -0.70 -3.34 -8.38
CA ARG A 62 -1.47 -3.70 -9.59
C ARG A 62 -2.81 -2.96 -9.66
N ALA A 63 -3.54 -2.86 -8.55
CA ALA A 63 -4.81 -2.14 -8.48
C ALA A 63 -4.65 -0.64 -8.80
N VAL A 64 -3.54 -0.03 -8.37
CA VAL A 64 -3.19 1.35 -8.74
C VAL A 64 -2.81 1.47 -10.23
N GLY A 65 -2.39 0.38 -10.87
CA GLY A 65 -1.92 0.37 -12.26
C GLY A 65 -0.41 0.63 -12.39
N LEU A 66 0.36 0.39 -11.34
CA LEU A 66 1.82 0.51 -11.40
C LEU A 66 2.41 -0.61 -12.27
N LYS A 67 3.34 -0.24 -13.15
CA LYS A 67 4.14 -1.19 -13.95
C LYS A 67 5.39 -1.68 -13.21
N LYS A 68 5.89 -0.89 -12.26
CA LYS A 68 7.06 -1.21 -11.42
C LYS A 68 6.91 -0.55 -10.05
N LEU A 69 7.47 -1.19 -9.03
CA LEU A 69 7.64 -0.66 -7.69
C LEU A 69 9.13 -0.80 -7.34
N VAL A 70 9.76 0.28 -6.88
CA VAL A 70 11.19 0.32 -6.59
C VAL A 70 11.38 0.51 -5.08
N ILE A 71 12.27 -0.27 -4.50
CA ILE A 71 12.59 -0.23 -3.07
C ILE A 71 14.05 0.18 -2.94
N GLU A 72 14.28 1.28 -2.24
CA GLU A 72 15.62 1.75 -1.85
C GLU A 72 15.85 1.33 -0.40
N LEU A 73 16.88 0.52 -0.18
CA LEU A 73 17.26 -0.04 1.13
C LEU A 73 18.39 0.79 1.75
#